data_AF-A0A514XJA3-F1
#
_entry.id   AF-A0A514XJA3-F1
#
_cell.length_a   1.000
_cell.length_b   1.000
_cell.length_c   1.000
_cell.angle_alpha   90.00
_cell.angle_beta   90.00
_cell.angle_gamma   90.00
#
_symmetry.space_group_name_H-M   'P 1'
#
loop_
_entity.id
_entity.type
_entity.pdbx_description
1 polymer ?
#
loop_
_entity_poly.entity_id
_entity_poly.type
_entity_poly.pdbx_seq_one_letter_code
_entity_poly.pdbx_strand_id
1 'polypeptide(L)'
;MQGIASLTGKDGAKIKLTTKTPLQEKALFETADDSTVRVALDGVRYFVVQPNSSVLLPTISWEGGEAPVLILRSGSVRWVQKDNEKPSYNTVLRSDLYEFLPPAGDFIFHINSPKAYGEVKVLKGSIEFSALNGETTAQAKAGEQVGFQGMVEGGEIAYDVLLKGKKIPRGNLTPVTKISDKELASFDGAEKKRQAHAAQLAKKQQKAAQAAKKSGAICSAPNARFNECAWVKLGSSCQRRRCNANGDWAEETLLNAQNASINCKAQPVVAPCDY
;
A
#
# COMPACT_ATOMS: atom_id res chain seq x y z
N MET A 1 5.91 19.03 4.94
CA MET A 1 6.90 18.16 5.60
C MET A 1 6.66 16.73 5.13
N GLN A 2 7.71 15.94 4.85
CA GLN A 2 7.54 14.54 4.47
C GLN A 2 7.35 13.73 5.75
N GLY A 3 6.18 13.09 5.90
CA GLY A 3 5.90 12.22 7.03
C GLY A 3 6.96 11.12 7.15
N ILE A 4 7.49 10.93 8.36
CA ILE A 4 8.41 9.83 8.66
C ILE A 4 7.55 8.60 8.91
N ALA A 5 7.85 7.53 8.18
CA ALA A 5 7.34 6.20 8.44
C ALA A 5 8.55 5.26 8.46
N SER A 6 8.74 4.57 9.58
CA SER A 6 9.78 3.56 9.73
C SER A 6 9.19 2.18 9.57
N LEU A 7 9.94 1.32 8.89
CA LEU A 7 9.72 -0.12 8.85
C LEU A 7 10.80 -0.78 9.70
N THR A 8 10.40 -1.56 10.69
CA THR A 8 11.34 -2.40 11.46
C THR A 8 11.18 -3.85 11.06
N GLY A 9 12.23 -4.44 10.47
CA GLY A 9 12.30 -5.85 10.11
C GLY A 9 12.60 -6.77 11.30
N LYS A 10 12.84 -8.06 11.04
CA LYS A 10 13.20 -9.05 12.07
C LYS A 10 14.50 -8.72 12.81
N ASP A 11 15.45 -8.10 12.10
CA ASP A 11 16.74 -7.65 12.62
C ASP A 11 16.65 -6.44 13.54
N GLY A 12 15.46 -5.84 13.70
CA GLY A 12 15.26 -4.64 14.49
C GLY A 12 15.78 -3.36 13.81
N ALA A 13 16.28 -3.44 12.58
CA ALA A 13 16.79 -2.29 11.85
C ALA A 13 15.63 -1.43 11.35
N LYS A 14 15.68 -0.13 11.64
CA LYS A 14 14.72 0.85 11.12
C LYS A 14 15.11 1.25 9.70
N ILE A 15 14.30 0.90 8.72
CA ILE A 15 14.48 1.25 7.32
C ILE A 15 13.55 2.42 6.98
N LYS A 16 14.09 3.42 6.26
CA LYS A 16 13.28 4.50 5.69
C LYS A 16 12.53 3.98 4.46
N LEU A 17 11.21 4.07 4.48
CA LEU A 17 10.37 3.61 3.38
C LEU A 17 10.58 4.43 2.10
N THR A 18 10.67 3.75 0.96
CA THR A 18 10.62 4.36 -0.38
C THR A 18 9.20 4.24 -0.95
N THR A 19 8.95 4.73 -2.18
CA THR A 19 7.60 4.71 -2.78
C THR A 19 7.03 3.30 -2.97
N LYS A 20 7.88 2.27 -3.08
CA LYS A 20 7.52 0.86 -3.12
C LYS A 20 8.60 0.05 -2.40
N THR A 21 8.29 -0.42 -1.20
CA THR A 21 9.19 -1.24 -0.39
C THR A 21 8.55 -2.62 -0.20
N PRO A 22 9.17 -3.71 -0.67
CA PRO A 22 8.68 -5.06 -0.37
C PRO A 22 8.83 -5.33 1.14
N LEU A 23 7.85 -6.03 1.70
CA LEU A 23 7.84 -6.43 3.11
C LEU A 23 8.16 -7.92 3.20
N GLN A 24 8.94 -8.32 4.19
CA GLN A 24 9.33 -9.71 4.40
C GLN A 24 9.28 -10.05 5.88
N GLU A 25 8.89 -11.29 6.19
CA GLU A 25 8.86 -11.91 7.52
C GLU A 25 8.01 -11.19 8.58
N LYS A 26 8.35 -9.95 8.95
CA LYS A 26 7.70 -9.14 9.98
C LYS A 26 7.84 -7.66 9.63
N ALA A 27 6.79 -6.89 9.89
CA ALA A 27 6.81 -5.44 9.65
C ALA A 27 6.12 -4.69 10.77
N LEU A 28 6.84 -3.79 11.45
CA LEU A 28 6.26 -2.78 12.33
C LEU A 28 6.20 -1.43 11.61
N PHE A 29 5.03 -0.82 11.59
CA PHE A 29 4.77 0.51 11.07
C PHE A 29 4.50 1.47 12.21
N GLU A 30 5.18 2.61 12.20
CA GLU A 30 4.98 3.72 13.12
C GLU A 30 4.85 5.01 12.30
N THR A 31 3.78 5.78 12.55
CA THR A 31 3.48 7.03 11.85
C THR A 31 3.45 8.22 12.82
N ALA A 32 3.84 9.39 12.34
CA ALA A 32 3.78 10.68 13.03
C ALA A 32 2.50 11.45 12.64
N ASP A 33 2.30 12.66 13.18
CA ASP A 33 1.08 13.49 13.07
C ASP A 33 0.57 13.74 11.63
N ASP A 34 1.45 13.74 10.64
CA ASP A 34 1.12 13.99 9.24
C ASP A 34 1.55 12.84 8.30
N SER A 35 1.91 11.68 8.85
CA SER A 35 2.38 10.55 8.05
C SER A 35 1.33 9.45 7.94
N THR A 36 1.25 8.87 6.74
CA THR A 36 0.40 7.72 6.47
C THR A 36 1.19 6.68 5.68
N VAL A 37 0.90 5.41 5.92
CA VAL A 37 1.51 4.29 5.16
C VAL A 37 0.40 3.46 4.57
N ARG A 38 0.40 3.31 3.25
CA ARG A 38 -0.50 2.38 2.56
C ARG A 38 0.23 1.07 2.32
N VAL A 39 -0.34 -0.02 2.80
CA VAL A 39 0.18 -1.37 2.61
C VAL A 39 -0.82 -2.15 1.78
N ALA A 40 -0.40 -2.59 0.59
CA ALA A 40 -1.17 -3.50 -0.23
C ALA A 40 -0.98 -4.92 0.29
N LEU A 41 -2.09 -5.61 0.58
CA LEU A 41 -2.07 -7.02 1.01
C LEU A 41 -2.17 -7.96 -0.19
N ASP A 42 -3.00 -7.58 -1.17
CA ASP A 42 -3.22 -8.28 -2.43
C ASP A 42 -3.84 -7.31 -3.46
N GLY A 43 -4.39 -7.83 -4.56
CA GLY A 43 -5.01 -7.03 -5.62
C GLY A 43 -6.38 -6.41 -5.28
N VAL A 44 -6.99 -6.81 -4.16
CA VAL A 44 -8.37 -6.46 -3.80
C VAL A 44 -8.47 -5.78 -2.43
N ARG A 45 -7.41 -5.87 -1.61
CA ARG A 45 -7.31 -5.32 -0.26
C ARG A 45 -6.05 -4.51 -0.01
N TYR A 46 -6.23 -3.48 0.79
CA TYR A 46 -5.11 -2.75 1.38
C TYR A 46 -5.54 -2.15 2.71
N PHE A 47 -4.56 -1.76 3.51
CA PHE A 47 -4.80 -0.92 4.67
C PHE A 47 -3.95 0.33 4.64
N VAL A 48 -4.39 1.35 5.36
CA VAL A 48 -3.66 2.60 5.55
C VAL A 48 -3.47 2.83 7.04
N VAL A 49 -2.21 2.81 7.48
CA VAL A 49 -1.81 3.26 8.82
C VAL A 49 -1.98 4.77 8.84
N GLN A 50 -2.88 5.25 9.69
CA GLN A 50 -3.21 6.68 9.84
C GLN A 50 -2.13 7.39 10.66
N PRO A 51 -2.17 8.72 10.81
CA PRO A 51 -1.23 9.42 11.69
C PRO A 51 -1.23 8.90 13.13
N ASN A 52 -0.11 9.04 13.82
CA ASN A 52 0.06 8.68 15.23
C ASN A 52 -0.37 7.24 15.57
N SER A 53 -0.03 6.31 14.70
CA SER A 53 -0.51 4.93 14.78
C SER A 53 0.66 3.94 14.75
N SER A 54 0.43 2.80 15.40
CA SER A 54 1.38 1.68 15.44
C SER A 54 0.68 0.39 15.02
N VAL A 55 1.17 -0.21 13.93
CA VAL A 55 0.62 -1.44 13.36
C VAL A 55 1.73 -2.46 13.16
N LEU A 56 1.51 -3.68 13.62
CA LEU A 56 2.44 -4.80 13.48
C LEU A 56 1.84 -5.89 12.59
N LEU A 57 2.57 -6.28 11.54
CA LEU A 57 2.42 -7.57 10.87
C LEU A 57 3.43 -8.53 11.50
N PRO A 58 3.01 -9.46 12.38
CA PRO A 58 3.93 -10.32 13.10
C PRO A 58 4.57 -11.38 12.20
N THR A 59 3.87 -11.76 11.13
CA THR A 59 4.31 -12.78 10.18
C THR A 59 3.83 -12.42 8.78
N ILE A 60 4.74 -12.53 7.82
CA ILE A 60 4.50 -12.38 6.37
C ILE A 60 5.08 -13.64 5.72
N SER A 61 4.23 -14.42 5.05
CA SER A 61 4.63 -15.64 4.34
C SER A 61 5.66 -15.31 3.26
N TRP A 62 6.76 -16.05 3.24
CA TRP A 62 7.82 -15.87 2.23
C TRP A 62 7.36 -16.26 0.82
N GLU A 63 6.55 -17.32 0.71
CA GLU A 63 6.15 -17.89 -0.57
C GLU A 63 5.07 -17.05 -1.25
N GLY A 64 4.06 -16.61 -0.48
CA GLY A 64 2.89 -15.92 -1.02
C GLY A 64 2.79 -14.43 -0.67
N GLY A 65 3.66 -13.91 0.21
CA GLY A 65 3.54 -12.55 0.74
C GLY A 65 2.33 -12.35 1.68
N GLU A 66 1.72 -13.44 2.14
CA GLU A 66 0.49 -13.41 2.93
C GLU A 66 0.74 -12.88 4.34
N ALA A 67 -0.08 -11.91 4.78
CA ALA A 67 -0.06 -11.40 6.14
C ALA A 67 -1.37 -11.77 6.87
N PRO A 68 -1.43 -12.97 7.48
CA PRO A 68 -2.69 -13.50 8.04
C PRO A 68 -3.14 -12.77 9.31
N VAL A 69 -2.27 -11.98 9.94
CA VAL A 69 -2.58 -11.23 11.16
C VAL A 69 -2.06 -9.80 11.02
N LEU A 70 -2.90 -8.84 11.41
CA LEU A 70 -2.58 -7.43 11.55
C LEU A 70 -2.92 -6.99 12.96
N ILE A 71 -1.92 -6.52 13.71
CA ILE A 71 -2.08 -6.09 15.10
C ILE A 71 -2.05 -4.57 15.16
N LEU A 72 -3.17 -3.94 15.47
CA LEU A 72 -3.24 -2.51 15.77
C LEU A 72 -2.90 -2.30 17.25
N ARG A 73 -1.74 -1.68 17.52
CA ARG A 73 -1.25 -1.43 18.88
C ARG A 73 -1.74 -0.10 19.44
N SER A 74 -1.82 0.92 18.59
CA SER A 74 -2.27 2.27 18.94
C SER A 74 -2.72 3.03 17.69
N GLY A 75 -3.59 4.02 17.88
CA GLY A 75 -4.03 4.90 16.80
C GLY A 75 -5.07 4.24 15.91
N SER A 76 -5.00 4.47 14.60
CA SER A 76 -6.01 4.06 13.64
C SER A 76 -5.43 3.36 12.40
N VAL A 77 -6.22 2.42 11.87
CA VAL A 77 -5.98 1.81 10.56
C VAL A 77 -7.25 1.90 9.72
N ARG A 78 -7.13 2.41 8.49
CA ARG A 78 -8.21 2.32 7.49
C ARG A 78 -8.06 1.03 6.71
N TRP A 79 -9.04 0.15 6.80
CA TRP A 79 -9.13 -1.08 6.03
C TRP A 79 -10.00 -0.86 4.81
N VAL A 80 -9.52 -1.28 3.64
CA VAL A 80 -10.30 -1.22 2.41
C VAL A 80 -10.22 -2.54 1.66
N GLN A 81 -11.37 -3.11 1.38
CA GLN A 81 -11.54 -4.30 0.56
C GLN A 81 -12.64 -4.04 -0.47
N LYS A 82 -12.38 -4.35 -1.74
CA LYS A 82 -13.39 -4.23 -2.79
C LYS A 82 -14.56 -5.18 -2.57
N ASP A 83 -15.77 -4.72 -2.86
CA ASP A 83 -16.96 -5.57 -2.85
C ASP A 83 -16.87 -6.61 -3.97
N ASN A 84 -17.49 -7.77 -3.76
CA ASN A 84 -17.63 -8.86 -4.75
C ASN A 84 -16.33 -9.51 -5.24
N GLU A 85 -15.17 -9.12 -4.73
CA GLU A 85 -13.89 -9.78 -4.99
C GLU A 85 -13.47 -10.59 -3.75
N LYS A 86 -13.23 -11.90 -3.93
CA LYS A 86 -12.76 -12.76 -2.84
C LYS A 86 -11.26 -12.55 -2.64
N PRO A 87 -10.79 -12.30 -1.41
CA PRO A 87 -9.36 -12.22 -1.15
C PRO A 87 -8.66 -13.57 -1.32
N SER A 88 -7.36 -13.55 -1.60
CA SER A 88 -6.55 -14.76 -1.73
C SER A 88 -6.38 -15.51 -0.40
N TYR A 89 -6.42 -14.80 0.73
CA TYR A 89 -6.31 -15.34 2.07
C TYR A 89 -7.06 -14.47 3.10
N ASN A 90 -7.32 -15.00 4.30
CA ASN A 90 -7.93 -14.23 5.38
C ASN A 90 -6.88 -13.47 6.20
N THR A 91 -7.19 -12.23 6.60
CA THR A 91 -6.36 -11.45 7.53
C THR A 91 -7.20 -11.10 8.74
N VAL A 92 -6.73 -11.52 9.92
CA VAL A 92 -7.31 -11.15 11.20
C VAL A 92 -6.77 -9.79 11.62
N LEU A 93 -7.65 -8.83 11.89
CA LEU A 93 -7.32 -7.58 12.56
C LEU A 93 -7.49 -7.77 14.06
N ARG A 94 -6.41 -7.58 14.83
CA ARG A 94 -6.39 -7.76 16.29
C ARG A 94 -5.95 -6.47 17.00
N SER A 95 -6.54 -6.22 18.16
CA SER A 95 -6.05 -5.28 19.17
C SER A 95 -6.16 -5.93 20.55
N ASP A 96 -5.83 -5.18 21.61
CA ASP A 96 -6.04 -5.63 22.99
C ASP A 96 -7.53 -5.66 23.39
N LEU A 97 -8.43 -5.06 22.59
CA LEU A 97 -9.86 -4.95 22.91
C LEU A 97 -10.78 -5.69 21.95
N TYR A 98 -10.34 -5.98 20.73
CA TYR A 98 -11.18 -6.62 19.71
C TYR A 98 -10.36 -7.47 18.73
N GLU A 99 -11.05 -8.40 18.09
CA GLU A 99 -10.49 -9.26 17.04
C GLU A 99 -11.54 -9.51 15.96
N PHE A 100 -11.20 -9.22 14.71
CA PHE A 100 -12.12 -9.35 13.58
C PHE A 100 -11.45 -10.00 12.38
N LEU A 101 -12.26 -10.68 11.57
CA LEU A 101 -12.01 -10.86 10.15
C LEU A 101 -12.73 -9.72 9.44
N PRO A 102 -12.03 -8.63 9.04
CA PRO A 102 -12.71 -7.46 8.48
C PRO A 102 -13.49 -7.85 7.23
N PRO A 103 -14.78 -7.50 7.12
CA PRO A 103 -15.58 -7.79 5.94
C PRO A 103 -15.15 -6.92 4.75
N ALA A 104 -15.76 -7.18 3.58
CA ALA A 104 -15.63 -6.28 2.43
C ALA A 104 -16.24 -4.91 2.75
N GLY A 105 -15.58 -3.83 2.33
CA GLY A 105 -15.99 -2.46 2.63
C GLY A 105 -14.82 -1.52 2.93
N ASP A 106 -15.14 -0.42 3.59
CA ASP A 106 -14.19 0.63 3.99
C ASP A 106 -14.47 1.03 5.43
N PHE A 107 -13.50 0.73 6.30
CA PHE A 107 -13.65 0.85 7.75
C PHE A 107 -12.43 1.55 8.33
N ILE A 108 -12.63 2.32 9.39
CA ILE A 108 -11.54 2.83 10.21
C ILE A 108 -11.65 2.19 11.58
N PHE A 109 -10.65 1.40 11.93
CA PHE A 109 -10.51 0.81 13.25
C PHE A 109 -9.56 1.68 14.06
N HIS A 110 -9.90 1.94 15.32
CA HIS A 110 -9.09 2.75 16.21
C HIS A 110 -8.98 2.12 17.58
N ILE A 111 -7.81 2.28 18.20
CA ILE A 111 -7.53 1.85 19.57
C ILE A 111 -6.77 2.95 20.32
N ASN A 112 -7.24 3.22 21.53
CA ASN A 112 -6.59 4.06 22.52
C ASN A 112 -6.39 3.24 23.80
N SER A 113 -5.29 2.48 23.84
CA SER A 113 -4.98 1.57 24.95
C SER A 113 -4.92 2.28 26.31
N PRO A 114 -4.33 3.48 26.46
CA PRO A 114 -4.36 4.22 27.73
C PRO A 114 -5.77 4.52 28.26
N LYS A 115 -6.75 4.64 27.37
CA LYS A 115 -8.16 4.87 27.73
C LYS A 115 -9.00 3.60 27.70
N ALA A 116 -8.39 2.44 27.44
CA ALA A 116 -9.08 1.18 27.16
C ALA A 116 -10.24 1.35 26.16
N TYR A 117 -10.06 2.17 25.13
CA TYR A 117 -11.13 2.46 24.17
C TYR A 117 -10.79 1.91 22.79
N GLY A 118 -11.75 1.22 22.16
CA GLY A 118 -11.65 0.74 20.79
C GLY A 118 -12.90 1.09 20.00
N GLU A 119 -12.76 1.51 18.75
CA GLU A 119 -13.90 1.88 17.89
C GLU A 119 -13.73 1.38 16.46
N VAL A 120 -14.86 1.22 15.78
CA VAL A 120 -14.94 1.11 14.33
C VAL A 120 -15.85 2.20 13.77
N LYS A 121 -15.38 2.87 12.72
CA LYS A 121 -16.15 3.81 11.89
C LYS A 121 -16.37 3.17 10.53
N VAL A 122 -17.61 3.10 10.09
CA VAL A 122 -17.99 2.45 8.83
C VAL A 122 -18.16 3.51 7.75
N LEU A 123 -17.24 3.57 6.80
CA LEU A 123 -17.33 4.48 5.65
C LEU A 123 -18.14 3.84 4.51
N LYS A 124 -17.96 2.53 4.31
CA LYS A 124 -18.70 1.74 3.33
C LYS A 124 -18.91 0.31 3.85
N GLY A 125 -20.08 -0.24 3.57
CA GLY A 125 -20.46 -1.60 3.98
C GLY A 125 -21.18 -1.62 5.33
N SER A 126 -21.06 -2.74 6.03
CA SER A 126 -21.60 -2.96 7.36
C SER A 126 -20.72 -3.95 8.13
N ILE A 127 -20.65 -3.79 9.44
CA ILE A 127 -19.90 -4.68 10.32
C ILE A 127 -20.70 -4.97 11.59
N GLU A 128 -20.63 -6.21 12.04
CA GLU A 128 -21.02 -6.58 13.39
C GLU A 128 -19.79 -6.42 14.30
N PHE A 129 -19.83 -5.40 15.16
CA PHE A 129 -18.75 -5.09 16.07
C PHE A 129 -18.97 -5.78 17.41
N SER A 130 -17.91 -6.42 17.90
CA SER A 130 -17.86 -7.09 19.19
C SER A 130 -16.47 -6.90 19.80
N ALA A 131 -16.41 -6.63 21.10
CA ALA A 131 -15.14 -6.69 21.82
C ALA A 131 -14.70 -8.15 21.97
N LEU A 132 -13.48 -8.39 22.48
CA LEU A 132 -13.00 -9.75 22.84
C LEU A 132 -13.93 -10.49 23.83
N ASN A 133 -14.87 -9.76 24.46
CA ASN A 133 -15.91 -10.20 25.38
C ASN A 133 -17.33 -10.30 24.77
N GLY A 134 -17.48 -10.26 23.45
CA GLY A 134 -18.81 -10.04 22.86
C GLY A 134 -19.80 -11.20 23.00
N GLU A 135 -20.42 -11.39 24.17
CA GLU A 135 -21.80 -11.88 24.24
C GLU A 135 -22.75 -10.87 23.61
N THR A 136 -22.40 -9.58 23.71
CA THR A 136 -23.09 -8.47 23.07
C THR A 136 -22.36 -8.04 21.81
N THR A 137 -23.14 -7.83 20.75
CA THR A 137 -22.66 -7.32 19.47
C THR A 137 -23.52 -6.13 19.06
N ALA A 138 -22.96 -5.26 18.22
CA ALA A 138 -23.67 -4.12 17.67
C ALA A 138 -23.41 -4.03 16.17
N GLN A 139 -24.48 -3.88 15.39
CA GLN A 139 -24.38 -3.73 13.95
C GLN A 139 -24.24 -2.25 13.59
N ALA A 140 -23.17 -1.90 12.89
CA ALA A 140 -22.94 -0.57 12.35
C ALA A 140 -22.92 -0.62 10.81
N LYS A 141 -23.54 0.35 10.15
CA LYS A 141 -23.57 0.52 8.69
C LYS A 141 -22.88 1.81 8.27
N ALA A 142 -22.72 2.00 6.95
CA ALA A 142 -22.10 3.20 6.39
C ALA A 142 -22.62 4.51 7.00
N GLY A 143 -21.70 5.37 7.42
CA GLY A 143 -21.97 6.63 8.12
C GLY A 143 -22.16 6.49 9.63
N GLU A 144 -21.99 5.29 10.19
CA GLU A 144 -22.12 5.04 11.63
C GLU A 144 -20.81 4.57 12.25
N GLN A 145 -20.73 4.72 13.58
CA GLN A 145 -19.63 4.26 14.40
C GLN A 145 -20.14 3.57 15.65
N VAL A 146 -19.34 2.64 16.15
CA VAL A 146 -19.57 1.94 17.39
C VAL A 146 -18.23 1.57 18.00
N GLY A 147 -18.17 1.47 19.32
CA GLY A 147 -16.95 1.12 20.03
C GLY A 147 -17.21 0.36 21.31
N PHE A 148 -16.14 0.17 22.06
CA PHE A 148 -16.10 -0.50 23.34
C PHE A 148 -15.28 0.37 24.29
N GLN A 149 -15.87 0.69 25.44
CA GLN A 149 -15.21 1.39 26.52
C GLN A 149 -14.86 0.38 27.61
N GLY A 150 -13.57 0.06 27.69
CA GLY A 150 -13.01 -0.77 28.74
C GLY A 150 -12.84 -0.02 30.06
N MET A 151 -12.64 -0.78 31.13
CA MET A 151 -12.32 -0.26 32.46
C MET A 151 -10.79 -0.24 32.66
N VAL A 152 -10.27 0.81 33.29
CA VAL A 152 -8.85 0.94 33.64
C VAL A 152 -8.71 0.88 35.16
N GLU A 153 -7.91 -0.04 35.66
CA GLU A 153 -7.60 -0.23 37.07
C GLU A 153 -6.08 -0.23 37.25
N GLY A 154 -5.56 0.61 38.15
CA GLY A 154 -4.11 0.69 38.37
C GLY A 154 -3.28 1.16 37.16
N GLY A 155 -3.91 1.82 36.17
CA GLY A 155 -3.25 2.24 34.93
C GLY A 155 -3.19 1.16 33.85
N GLU A 156 -3.75 -0.02 34.11
CA GLU A 156 -3.85 -1.12 33.15
C GLU A 156 -5.32 -1.41 32.82
N ILE A 157 -5.56 -2.03 31.66
CA ILE A 157 -6.91 -2.47 31.28
C ILE A 157 -7.32 -3.60 32.22
N ALA A 158 -8.50 -3.48 32.85
CA ALA A 158 -9.02 -4.52 33.72
C ALA A 158 -9.53 -5.70 32.88
N TYR A 159 -9.11 -6.92 33.23
CA TYR A 159 -9.52 -8.15 32.55
C TYR A 159 -10.18 -9.12 33.53
N ASP A 160 -11.29 -9.73 33.11
CA ASP A 160 -11.77 -10.97 33.70
C ASP A 160 -10.97 -12.15 33.12
N VAL A 161 -10.50 -13.04 33.98
CA VAL A 161 -9.79 -14.26 33.57
C VAL A 161 -10.77 -15.41 33.60
N LEU A 162 -11.17 -15.89 32.43
CA LEU A 162 -12.06 -17.05 32.32
C LEU A 162 -11.31 -18.36 32.60
N LEU A 163 -12.08 -19.45 32.71
CA LEU A 163 -11.56 -20.82 32.67
C LEU A 163 -10.61 -20.99 31.47
N LYS A 164 -9.47 -21.63 31.69
CA LYS A 164 -8.34 -21.77 30.73
C LYS A 164 -7.46 -20.53 30.53
N GLY A 165 -7.58 -19.50 31.37
CA GLY A 165 -6.68 -18.36 31.38
C GLY A 165 -6.92 -17.34 30.25
N LYS A 166 -8.06 -17.43 29.57
CA LYS A 166 -8.44 -16.44 28.55
C LYS A 166 -8.78 -15.12 29.26
N LYS A 167 -7.99 -14.08 28.96
CA LYS A 167 -8.23 -12.71 29.44
C LYS A 167 -9.29 -12.04 28.59
N ILE A 168 -10.25 -11.39 29.23
CA ILE A 168 -11.37 -10.72 28.59
C ILE A 168 -11.50 -9.31 29.16
N PRO A 169 -11.45 -8.25 28.34
CA PRO A 169 -11.51 -6.89 28.84
C PRO A 169 -12.89 -6.61 29.45
N ARG A 170 -12.90 -6.01 30.64
CA ARG A 170 -14.11 -5.48 31.28
C ARG A 170 -14.53 -4.18 30.62
N GLY A 171 -15.83 -4.00 30.37
CA GLY A 171 -16.34 -2.77 29.77
C GLY A 171 -17.71 -2.94 29.14
N ASN A 172 -18.14 -1.91 28.41
CA ASN A 172 -19.43 -1.89 27.72
C ASN A 172 -19.28 -1.42 26.27
N LEU A 173 -20.14 -1.91 25.38
CA LEU A 173 -20.28 -1.34 24.04
C LEU A 173 -20.86 0.07 24.14
N THR A 174 -20.38 0.97 23.30
CA THR A 174 -20.98 2.28 23.13
C THR A 174 -22.22 2.16 22.23
N PRO A 175 -23.21 3.08 22.33
CA PRO A 175 -24.30 3.12 21.37
C PRO A 175 -23.77 3.35 19.95
N VAL A 176 -24.49 2.81 18.95
CA VAL A 176 -24.25 3.13 17.55
C VAL A 176 -24.62 4.59 17.32
N THR A 177 -23.68 5.39 16.84
CA THR A 177 -23.86 6.82 16.60
C THR A 177 -23.51 7.18 15.17
N LYS A 178 -24.07 8.26 14.64
CA LYS A 178 -23.71 8.76 13.31
C LYS A 178 -22.37 9.47 13.34
N ILE A 179 -21.55 9.23 12.32
CA ILE A 179 -20.32 9.99 12.06
C ILE A 179 -20.73 11.37 11.54
N SER A 180 -20.05 12.42 11.99
CA SER A 180 -20.32 13.78 11.51
C SER A 180 -19.90 13.95 10.05
N ASP A 181 -20.64 14.76 9.28
CA ASP A 181 -20.32 15.04 7.86
C ASP A 181 -18.92 15.64 7.69
N LYS A 182 -18.50 16.49 8.63
CA LYS A 182 -17.15 17.09 8.65
C LYS A 182 -16.07 16.01 8.76
N GLU A 183 -16.29 15.01 9.60
CA GLU A 183 -15.36 13.91 9.78
C GLU A 183 -15.35 12.98 8.57
N LEU A 184 -16.52 12.63 8.01
CA LEU A 184 -16.61 11.86 6.76
C LEU A 184 -15.86 12.54 5.61
N ALA A 185 -16.02 13.85 5.46
CA ALA A 185 -15.33 14.61 4.41
C ALA A 185 -13.79 14.59 4.55
N SER A 186 -13.27 14.42 5.77
CA SER A 186 -11.83 14.36 6.03
C SER A 186 -11.18 13.09 5.47
N PHE A 187 -11.89 11.95 5.50
CA PHE A 187 -11.39 10.67 4.99
C PHE A 187 -11.35 10.59 3.47
N ASP A 188 -12.23 11.35 2.82
CA ASP A 188 -12.32 11.44 1.36
C ASP A 188 -11.24 12.35 0.76
N GLY A 189 -10.88 13.43 1.46
CA GLY A 189 -10.03 14.49 0.91
C GLY A 189 -8.62 14.03 0.51
N ALA A 190 -7.98 13.22 1.35
CA ALA A 190 -6.63 12.73 1.10
C ALA A 190 -6.59 11.71 -0.06
N GLU A 191 -7.58 10.81 -0.10
CA GLU A 191 -7.70 9.79 -1.15
C GLU A 191 -8.00 10.42 -2.51
N LYS A 192 -8.96 11.37 -2.56
CA LYS A 192 -9.29 12.10 -3.79
C LYS A 192 -8.08 12.85 -4.35
N LYS A 193 -7.30 13.53 -3.50
CA LYS A 193 -6.04 14.20 -3.92
C LYS A 193 -5.04 13.20 -4.50
N ARG A 194 -4.88 12.03 -3.88
CA ARG A 194 -3.95 10.99 -4.34
C ARG A 194 -4.40 10.36 -5.65
N GLN A 195 -5.68 10.08 -5.82
CA GLN A 195 -6.27 9.60 -7.07
C GLN A 195 -6.14 10.64 -8.19
N ALA A 196 -6.42 11.92 -7.91
CA ALA A 196 -6.27 13.00 -8.89
C ALA A 196 -4.80 13.13 -9.37
N HIS A 197 -3.84 13.06 -8.44
CA HIS A 197 -2.42 13.09 -8.78
C HIS A 197 -1.98 11.87 -9.62
N ALA A 198 -2.45 10.66 -9.25
CA ALA A 198 -2.16 9.45 -10.02
C ALA A 198 -2.75 9.51 -11.45
N ALA A 199 -4.00 9.97 -11.58
CA ALA A 199 -4.64 10.17 -12.88
C ALA A 199 -3.92 11.23 -13.73
N GLN A 200 -3.42 12.31 -13.11
CA GLN A 200 -2.63 13.33 -13.80
C GLN A 200 -1.29 12.77 -14.31
N LEU A 201 -0.59 11.97 -13.51
CA LEU A 201 0.64 11.27 -13.91
C LEU A 201 0.38 10.31 -15.07
N ALA A 202 -0.68 9.49 -15.00
CA ALA A 202 -1.06 8.59 -16.07
C ALA A 202 -1.37 9.34 -17.37
N LYS A 203 -2.11 10.46 -17.30
CA LYS A 203 -2.36 11.34 -18.45
C LYS A 203 -1.08 11.92 -19.04
N LYS A 204 -0.12 12.36 -18.20
CA LYS A 204 1.19 12.86 -18.67
C LYS A 204 1.97 11.75 -19.38
N GLN A 205 2.00 10.55 -18.83
CA GLN A 205 2.67 9.40 -19.45
C GLN A 205 2.02 9.01 -20.78
N GLN A 206 0.69 8.96 -20.85
CA GLN A 206 -0.02 8.69 -22.10
C GLN A 206 0.24 9.76 -23.16
N LYS A 207 0.22 11.06 -22.78
CA LYS A 207 0.56 12.15 -23.70
C LYS A 207 2.01 12.06 -24.18
N ALA A 208 2.96 11.72 -23.31
CA ALA A 208 4.35 11.52 -23.69
C ALA A 208 4.52 10.34 -24.66
N ALA A 209 3.84 9.21 -24.39
CA ALA A 209 3.83 8.05 -25.27
C ALA A 209 3.17 8.35 -26.64
N GLN A 210 2.09 9.12 -26.66
CA GLN A 210 1.45 9.56 -27.91
C GLN A 210 2.29 10.58 -28.68
N ALA A 211 2.96 11.50 -28.01
CA ALA A 211 3.88 12.44 -28.64
C ALA A 211 5.08 11.70 -29.26
N ALA A 212 5.59 10.66 -28.60
CA ALA A 212 6.61 9.77 -29.15
C ALA A 212 6.13 9.00 -30.38
N LYS A 213 4.85 8.60 -30.46
CA LYS A 213 4.28 8.00 -31.67
C LYS A 213 4.11 9.01 -32.82
N LYS A 214 3.80 10.27 -32.51
CA LYS A 214 3.60 11.34 -33.51
C LYS A 214 4.90 11.82 -34.17
N SER A 215 6.08 11.50 -33.64
CA SER A 215 7.37 11.90 -34.23
C SER A 215 7.79 11.05 -35.44
N GLY A 216 6.95 10.10 -35.89
CA GLY A 216 7.25 9.19 -36.99
C GLY A 216 8.19 8.04 -36.60
N ALA A 217 8.47 7.89 -35.31
CA ALA A 217 9.23 6.76 -34.80
C ALA A 217 8.41 5.47 -34.93
N ILE A 218 8.97 4.47 -35.58
CA ILE A 218 8.36 3.14 -35.76
C ILE A 218 9.05 2.08 -34.88
N CYS A 219 10.33 2.26 -34.55
CA CYS A 219 11.03 1.43 -33.57
C CYS A 219 10.93 2.02 -32.17
N SER A 220 10.95 1.15 -31.16
CA SER A 220 10.88 1.53 -29.73
C SER A 220 12.11 1.07 -28.94
N ALA A 221 12.44 1.80 -27.88
CA ALA A 221 13.55 1.52 -26.95
C ALA A 221 14.94 1.24 -27.61
N PRO A 222 15.62 2.25 -28.21
CA PRO A 222 15.24 3.65 -28.29
C PRO A 222 14.24 3.95 -29.42
N ASN A 223 13.65 5.15 -29.43
CA ASN A 223 12.71 5.54 -30.50
C ASN A 223 13.48 5.95 -31.76
N ALA A 224 13.09 5.40 -32.92
CA ALA A 224 13.74 5.69 -34.19
C ALA A 224 12.79 5.59 -35.38
N ARG A 225 13.09 6.34 -36.43
CA ARG A 225 12.40 6.30 -37.73
C ARG A 225 12.96 5.16 -38.59
N PHE A 226 12.23 4.83 -39.65
CA PHE A 226 12.72 3.90 -40.67
C PHE A 226 14.11 4.31 -41.16
N ASN A 227 15.06 3.37 -41.19
CA ASN A 227 16.46 3.55 -41.58
C ASN A 227 17.33 4.41 -40.66
N GLU A 228 16.90 4.70 -39.45
CA GLU A 228 17.81 5.20 -38.41
C GLU A 228 18.52 4.04 -37.71
N CYS A 229 19.73 4.30 -37.23
CA CYS A 229 20.58 3.35 -36.53
C CYS A 229 20.66 3.70 -35.05
N ALA A 230 20.59 2.68 -34.18
CA ALA A 230 20.89 2.78 -32.77
C ALA A 230 22.21 2.11 -32.43
N TRP A 231 23.03 2.77 -31.62
CA TRP A 231 24.23 2.20 -31.01
C TRP A 231 23.91 1.80 -29.57
N VAL A 232 23.89 0.49 -29.30
CA VAL A 232 23.49 -0.08 -28.02
C VAL A 232 24.64 -0.89 -27.42
N LYS A 233 24.93 -0.63 -26.16
CA LYS A 233 25.91 -1.40 -25.39
C LYS A 233 25.25 -2.66 -24.82
N LEU A 234 25.76 -3.83 -25.20
CA LEU A 234 25.33 -5.13 -24.69
C LEU A 234 26.53 -5.81 -24.01
N GLY A 235 26.54 -5.74 -22.68
CA GLY A 235 27.69 -6.17 -21.87
C GLY A 235 28.94 -5.33 -22.16
N SER A 236 30.01 -5.99 -22.60
CA SER A 236 31.27 -5.35 -23.03
C SER A 236 31.30 -4.99 -24.51
N SER A 237 30.31 -5.41 -25.30
CA SER A 237 30.26 -5.19 -26.74
C SER A 237 29.34 -4.03 -27.11
N CYS A 238 29.63 -3.37 -28.23
CA CYS A 238 28.73 -2.39 -28.83
C CYS A 238 28.18 -2.94 -30.14
N GLN A 239 26.86 -2.86 -30.29
CA GLN A 239 26.17 -3.26 -31.52
C GLN A 239 25.47 -2.06 -32.13
N ARG A 240 25.59 -1.94 -33.45
CA ARG A 240 24.71 -1.10 -34.27
C ARG A 240 23.52 -1.94 -34.68
N ARG A 241 22.32 -1.40 -34.53
CA ARG A 241 21.06 -1.98 -35.04
C ARG A 241 20.35 -0.94 -35.88
N ARG A 242 19.70 -1.34 -36.97
CA ARG A 242 18.92 -0.47 -37.85
C ARG A 242 17.44 -0.69 -37.63
N CYS A 243 16.68 0.40 -37.62
CA CYS A 243 15.23 0.33 -37.55
C CYS A 243 14.62 -0.04 -38.91
N ASN A 244 13.94 -1.18 -38.98
CA ASN A 244 13.29 -1.66 -40.20
C ASN A 244 11.85 -1.16 -40.33
N ALA A 245 11.20 -1.45 -41.47
CA ALA A 245 9.84 -0.99 -41.77
C ALA A 245 8.75 -1.61 -40.87
N ASN A 246 9.05 -2.73 -40.21
CA ASN A 246 8.15 -3.39 -39.27
C ASN A 246 8.19 -2.74 -37.87
N GLY A 247 9.10 -1.80 -37.64
CA GLY A 247 9.31 -1.20 -36.31
C GLY A 247 10.21 -2.02 -35.40
N ASP A 248 10.99 -2.95 -35.96
CA ASP A 248 11.95 -3.77 -35.22
C ASP A 248 13.38 -3.29 -35.44
N TRP A 249 14.19 -3.40 -34.38
CA TRP A 249 15.64 -3.23 -34.45
C TRP A 249 16.26 -4.49 -35.06
N ALA A 250 16.79 -4.38 -36.27
CA ALA A 250 17.38 -5.48 -37.06
C ALA A 250 18.81 -5.14 -37.51
N GLU A 251 19.43 -6.01 -38.32
CA GLU A 251 20.76 -5.81 -38.92
C GLU A 251 21.86 -5.55 -37.88
N GLU A 252 22.01 -6.47 -36.93
CA GLU A 252 23.02 -6.37 -35.87
C GLU A 252 24.43 -6.38 -36.45
N THR A 253 25.16 -5.28 -36.24
CA THR A 253 26.57 -5.16 -36.63
C THR A 253 27.41 -4.91 -35.39
N LEU A 254 28.32 -5.83 -35.07
CA LEU A 254 29.28 -5.62 -34.00
C LEU A 254 30.29 -4.54 -34.41
N LEU A 255 30.45 -3.52 -33.58
CA LEU A 255 31.47 -2.50 -33.80
C LEU A 255 32.83 -2.99 -33.29
N ASN A 256 33.89 -2.65 -34.03
CA ASN A 256 35.25 -2.81 -33.53
C ASN A 256 35.51 -1.85 -32.34
N ALA A 257 36.55 -2.14 -31.55
CA ALA A 257 36.83 -1.39 -30.33
C ALA A 257 37.05 0.11 -30.55
N GLN A 258 37.65 0.50 -31.68
CA GLN A 258 37.87 1.90 -32.04
C GLN A 258 36.55 2.65 -32.25
N ASN A 259 35.65 2.13 -33.10
CA ASN A 259 34.36 2.79 -33.38
C ASN A 259 33.39 2.69 -32.19
N ALA A 260 33.49 1.62 -31.40
CA ALA A 260 32.70 1.46 -30.19
C ALA A 260 33.00 2.56 -29.15
N SER A 261 34.26 3.00 -29.03
CA SER A 261 34.64 4.05 -28.07
C SER A 261 34.05 5.43 -28.42
N ILE A 262 33.78 5.69 -29.71
CA ILE A 262 33.29 6.98 -30.21
C ILE A 262 31.76 7.02 -30.22
N ASN A 263 31.12 5.95 -30.72
CA ASN A 263 29.69 5.95 -30.99
C ASN A 263 28.84 5.31 -29.88
N CYS A 264 29.44 4.48 -29.03
CA CYS A 264 28.73 3.78 -27.97
C CYS A 264 28.78 4.56 -26.65
N LYS A 265 27.74 5.35 -26.39
CA LYS A 265 27.56 6.05 -25.10
C LYS A 265 26.83 5.15 -24.10
N ALA A 266 26.84 5.56 -22.83
CA ALA A 266 26.10 4.87 -21.76
C ALA A 266 24.58 4.83 -22.02
N GLN A 267 24.05 5.80 -22.77
CA GLN A 267 22.68 5.78 -23.29
C GLN A 267 22.69 5.51 -24.80
N PRO A 268 21.68 4.78 -25.32
CA PRO A 268 21.55 4.54 -26.75
C PRO A 268 21.48 5.86 -27.52
N VAL A 269 22.33 5.98 -28.55
CA VAL A 269 22.29 7.10 -29.49
C VAL A 269 21.55 6.64 -30.73
N VAL A 270 20.63 7.46 -31.26
CA VAL A 270 19.94 7.22 -32.53
C VAL A 270 20.34 8.31 -33.52
N ALA A 271 20.78 7.93 -34.70
CA ALA A 271 21.10 8.85 -35.80
C ALA A 271 20.86 8.17 -37.16
N PRO A 272 20.88 8.91 -38.28
CA PRO A 272 20.87 8.29 -39.61
C PRO A 272 21.97 7.22 -39.72
N CYS A 273 21.69 6.11 -40.41
CA CYS A 273 22.70 5.09 -40.63
C CYS A 273 23.79 5.61 -41.57
N ASP A 274 25.03 5.63 -41.09
CA ASP A 274 26.22 5.86 -41.91
C ASP A 274 26.44 4.60 -42.78
N TYR A 275 26.34 4.75 -44.09
CA TYR A 275 26.69 3.71 -45.08
C TYR A 275 28.07 3.97 -45.66
#